data_AF-A0A975LJQ4-F1
#
_entry.id   AF-A0A975LJQ4-F1
#
_cell.length_a   1.000
_cell.length_b   1.000
_cell.length_c   1.000
_cell.angle_alpha   90.00
_cell.angle_beta   90.00
_cell.angle_gamma   90.00
#
_symmetry.space_group_name_H-M   'P 1'
#
loop_
_entity.id
_entity.type
_entity.pdbx_description
1 polymer ?
#
loop_
_entity_poly.entity_id
_entity_poly.type
_entity_poly.pdbx_seq_one_letter_code
_entity_poly.pdbx_strand_id
1 'polypeptide(L)'
;MFKERKENHKIRKEDVDYYIEQAKTLALTYEEQYKQLSNLDDYITNDIASDWIWNDLKSGVILMYTQSLISDTVITLYKEINKNFYDVSIDGSFYDENFWTLNGLKNHPLWEEQRQLARRILKILKKIDL
;
A
#
# COMPACT_ATOMS: atom_id res chain seq x y z
N MET A 1 -18.13 -18.09 23.53
CA MET A 1 -18.41 -16.73 24.07
C MET A 1 -17.07 -16.03 24.23
N PHE A 2 -16.53 -15.48 23.14
CA PHE A 2 -15.25 -14.77 23.17
C PHE A 2 -15.50 -13.41 23.81
N LYS A 3 -14.93 -13.20 25.00
CA LYS A 3 -14.80 -11.86 25.55
C LYS A 3 -13.84 -11.11 24.64
N GLU A 4 -14.37 -10.29 23.74
CA GLU A 4 -13.61 -9.21 23.11
C GLU A 4 -13.01 -8.38 24.24
N ARG A 5 -11.73 -8.57 24.51
CA ARG A 5 -10.96 -7.52 25.16
C ARG A 5 -10.93 -6.38 24.16
N LYS A 6 -11.83 -5.41 24.33
CA LYS A 6 -11.63 -4.05 23.84
C LYS A 6 -10.42 -3.48 24.60
N GLU A 7 -9.23 -3.98 24.29
CA GLU A 7 -8.04 -3.19 24.56
C GLU A 7 -8.21 -1.95 23.69
N ASN A 8 -8.34 -0.79 24.33
CA ASN A 8 -8.20 0.52 23.70
C ASN A 8 -6.79 0.60 23.11
N HIS A 9 -6.55 -0.11 22.02
CA HIS A 9 -5.28 -0.07 21.33
C HIS A 9 -5.19 1.30 20.65
N LYS A 10 -4.67 2.28 21.37
CA LYS A 10 -4.35 3.59 20.79
C LYS A 10 -3.28 3.34 19.74
N ILE A 11 -3.49 3.86 18.53
CA ILE A 11 -2.46 3.74 17.51
C ILE A 11 -1.23 4.54 17.94
N ARG A 12 -0.05 3.98 17.74
CA ARG A 12 1.21 4.62 18.10
C ARG A 12 1.88 5.21 16.87
N LYS A 13 2.87 6.05 17.12
CA LYS A 13 3.63 6.72 16.05
C LYS A 13 4.30 5.71 15.12
N GLU A 14 4.84 4.63 15.69
CA GLU A 14 5.51 3.56 14.94
C GLU A 14 4.55 2.83 14.01
N ASP A 15 3.30 2.65 14.44
CA ASP A 15 2.28 1.99 13.62
C ASP A 15 1.96 2.87 12.40
N VAL A 16 1.83 4.20 12.57
CA VAL A 16 1.65 5.15 11.46
C VAL A 16 2.88 5.23 10.56
N ASP A 17 4.08 5.20 11.14
CA ASP A 17 5.33 5.26 10.39
C ASP A 17 5.49 4.05 9.47
N TYR A 18 5.05 2.86 9.88
CA TYR A 18 4.98 1.69 8.99
C TYR A 18 4.14 1.97 7.73
N TYR A 19 2.92 2.50 7.88
CA TYR A 19 2.07 2.85 6.72
C TYR A 19 2.66 3.99 5.88
N ILE A 20 3.40 4.91 6.51
CA ILE A 20 4.12 5.97 5.80
C ILE A 20 5.24 5.38 4.94
N GLU A 21 6.05 4.45 5.46
CA GLU A 21 7.11 3.80 4.69
C GLU A 21 6.53 3.01 3.52
N GLN A 22 5.44 2.28 3.73
CA GLN A 22 4.75 1.57 2.66
C GLN A 22 4.26 2.49 1.53
N ALA A 23 3.59 3.59 1.90
CA ALA A 23 3.17 4.61 0.95
C ALA A 23 4.35 5.32 0.28
N LYS A 24 5.48 5.49 0.96
CA LYS A 24 6.72 6.05 0.37
C LYS A 24 7.27 5.12 -0.68
N THR A 25 7.49 3.85 -0.38
CA THR A 25 8.07 2.88 -1.31
C THR A 25 7.28 2.80 -2.62
N LEU A 26 5.94 2.74 -2.54
CA LEU A 26 5.12 2.75 -3.76
C LEU A 26 5.11 4.10 -4.48
N ALA A 27 5.26 5.23 -3.79
CA ALA A 27 5.18 6.58 -4.38
C ALA A 27 6.41 7.03 -5.18
N LEU A 28 7.56 6.36 -4.98
CA LEU A 28 8.83 6.64 -5.65
C LEU A 28 8.75 6.52 -7.17
N THR A 29 9.77 6.99 -7.90
CA THR A 29 9.93 6.68 -9.35
C THR A 29 10.48 5.26 -9.56
N TYR A 30 10.46 4.78 -10.80
CA TYR A 30 10.99 3.46 -11.13
C TYR A 30 12.46 3.35 -10.71
N GLU A 31 13.26 4.36 -11.05
CA GLU A 31 14.69 4.41 -10.76
C GLU A 31 14.98 4.38 -9.27
N GLU A 32 14.15 5.06 -8.48
CA GLU A 32 14.27 5.10 -7.02
C GLU A 32 13.86 3.76 -6.38
N GLN A 33 12.74 3.16 -6.81
CA GLN A 33 12.32 1.83 -6.36
C GLN A 33 13.36 0.77 -6.71
N TYR A 34 13.81 0.76 -7.95
CA TYR A 34 14.83 -0.17 -8.42
C TYR A 34 16.12 -0.02 -7.62
N LYS A 35 16.56 1.20 -7.32
CA LYS A 35 17.74 1.43 -6.49
C LYS A 35 17.55 0.89 -5.07
N GLN A 36 16.40 1.14 -4.44
CA GLN A 36 16.13 0.71 -3.06
C GLN A 36 15.95 -0.80 -2.92
N LEU A 37 15.35 -1.44 -3.93
CA LEU A 37 14.94 -2.84 -3.89
C LEU A 37 15.77 -3.73 -4.83
N SER A 38 16.90 -3.20 -5.36
CA SER A 38 17.75 -3.89 -6.34
C SER A 38 18.21 -5.28 -5.89
N ASN A 39 18.28 -5.55 -4.57
CA ASN A 39 18.63 -6.85 -4.02
C ASN A 39 17.53 -7.93 -4.18
N LEU A 40 16.34 -7.55 -4.64
CA LEU A 40 15.21 -8.44 -4.87
C LEU A 40 15.10 -8.91 -6.33
N ASP A 41 15.92 -8.38 -7.24
CA ASP A 41 15.95 -8.74 -8.66
C ASP A 41 14.55 -8.82 -9.30
N ASP A 42 14.15 -10.00 -9.79
CA ASP A 42 12.87 -10.24 -10.46
C ASP A 42 11.66 -10.24 -9.52
N TYR A 43 11.87 -10.16 -8.19
CA TYR A 43 10.80 -10.16 -7.20
C TYR A 43 10.32 -8.76 -6.79
N ILE A 44 10.95 -7.67 -7.27
CA ILE A 44 10.61 -6.29 -6.87
C ILE A 44 9.12 -5.99 -7.03
N THR A 45 8.50 -6.38 -8.14
CA THR A 45 7.08 -6.11 -8.44
C THR A 45 6.15 -6.83 -7.47
N ASN A 46 6.45 -8.11 -7.17
CA ASN A 46 5.69 -8.92 -6.24
C ASN A 46 5.86 -8.43 -4.80
N ASP A 47 7.08 -8.07 -4.42
CA ASP A 47 7.40 -7.53 -3.10
C ASP A 47 6.60 -6.25 -2.84
N ILE A 48 6.68 -5.28 -3.76
CA ILE A 48 5.90 -4.04 -3.67
C ILE A 48 4.41 -4.32 -3.64
N ALA A 49 3.86 -5.21 -4.48
CA ALA A 49 2.42 -5.44 -4.50
C ALA A 49 1.91 -6.16 -3.23
N SER A 50 2.73 -7.06 -2.66
CA SER A 50 2.36 -7.84 -1.47
C SER A 50 2.16 -6.97 -0.23
N ASP A 51 2.88 -5.86 -0.14
CA ASP A 51 2.73 -4.85 0.90
C ASP A 51 1.36 -4.16 0.89
N TRP A 52 0.59 -4.28 -0.20
CA TRP A 52 -0.70 -3.61 -0.36
C TRP A 52 -1.91 -4.54 -0.22
N ILE A 53 -1.70 -5.77 0.26
CA ILE A 53 -2.80 -6.70 0.52
C ILE A 53 -3.72 -6.11 1.60
N TRP A 54 -4.97 -5.81 1.23
CA TRP A 54 -5.92 -5.15 2.11
C TRP A 54 -6.16 -5.94 3.40
N ASN A 55 -6.18 -7.27 3.33
CA ASN A 55 -6.41 -8.09 4.51
C ASN A 55 -5.33 -7.96 5.58
N ASP A 56 -4.11 -7.62 5.17
CA ASP A 56 -2.97 -7.46 6.06
C ASP A 56 -2.92 -6.03 6.62
N LEU A 57 -3.27 -5.04 5.80
CA LEU A 57 -3.28 -3.63 6.19
C LEU A 57 -4.54 -3.18 6.95
N LYS A 58 -5.68 -3.84 6.76
CA LYS A 58 -7.00 -3.34 7.20
C LYS A 58 -7.05 -3.00 8.68
N SER A 59 -6.38 -3.77 9.54
CA SER A 59 -6.50 -3.60 10.99
C SER A 59 -5.98 -2.23 11.43
N GLY A 60 -4.80 -1.81 10.97
CA GLY A 60 -4.26 -0.50 11.33
C GLY A 60 -4.92 0.65 10.57
N VAL A 61 -5.31 0.44 9.31
CA VAL A 61 -6.07 1.45 8.55
C VAL A 61 -7.43 1.75 9.21
N ILE A 62 -8.17 0.71 9.59
CA ILE A 62 -9.46 0.88 10.30
C ILE A 62 -9.23 1.48 11.69
N LEU A 63 -8.14 1.15 12.37
CA LEU A 63 -7.82 1.76 13.66
C LEU A 63 -7.54 3.28 13.53
N MET A 64 -6.76 3.70 12.52
CA MET A 64 -6.55 5.13 12.22
C MET A 64 -7.88 5.85 11.96
N TYR A 65 -8.77 5.20 11.23
CA TYR A 65 -10.08 5.75 10.90
C TYR A 65 -10.99 5.90 12.14
N THR A 66 -11.08 4.85 12.97
CA THR A 66 -11.92 4.90 14.19
C THR A 66 -11.41 5.93 15.21
N GLN A 67 -10.12 6.27 15.16
CA GLN A 67 -9.50 7.35 15.94
C GLN A 67 -9.53 8.71 15.23
N SER A 68 -10.26 8.83 14.11
CA SER A 68 -10.43 10.07 13.34
C SER A 68 -9.14 10.70 12.81
N LEU A 69 -8.08 9.90 12.65
CA LEU A 69 -6.79 10.38 12.11
C LEU A 69 -6.79 10.45 10.58
N ILE A 70 -7.64 9.64 9.95
CA ILE A 70 -7.84 9.60 8.50
C ILE A 70 -9.34 9.58 8.17
N SER A 71 -9.70 9.98 6.96
CA SER A 71 -11.07 9.90 6.45
C SER A 71 -11.32 8.63 5.62
N ASP A 72 -12.59 8.40 5.28
CA ASP A 72 -13.01 7.33 4.35
C ASP A 72 -12.24 7.36 3.02
N THR A 73 -11.80 8.54 2.58
CA THR A 73 -10.98 8.71 1.37
C THR A 73 -9.72 7.85 1.43
N VAL A 74 -9.05 7.77 2.58
CA VAL A 74 -7.81 6.98 2.71
C VAL A 74 -8.12 5.49 2.63
N ILE A 75 -9.22 5.03 3.24
CA ILE A 75 -9.67 3.63 3.16
C ILE A 75 -9.92 3.24 1.70
N THR A 76 -10.63 4.11 0.96
CA THR A 76 -10.92 3.88 -0.46
C THR A 76 -9.64 3.75 -1.27
N LEU A 77 -8.64 4.62 -1.04
CA LEU A 77 -7.36 4.56 -1.76
C LEU A 77 -6.59 3.27 -1.48
N TYR A 78 -6.53 2.80 -0.24
CA TYR A 78 -5.88 1.51 0.08
C TYR A 78 -6.56 0.34 -0.63
N LYS A 79 -7.90 0.33 -0.64
CA LYS A 79 -8.67 -0.72 -1.32
C LYS A 79 -8.51 -0.66 -2.84
N GLU A 80 -8.44 0.54 -3.41
CA GLU A 80 -8.20 0.76 -4.83
C GLU A 80 -6.84 0.23 -5.25
N ILE A 81 -5.78 0.53 -4.49
CA ILE A 81 -4.43 -0.02 -4.77
C ILE A 81 -4.43 -1.55 -4.71
N ASN A 82 -4.96 -2.12 -3.61
CA ASN A 82 -5.10 -3.57 -3.46
C ASN A 82 -5.86 -4.20 -4.64
N LYS A 83 -6.99 -3.59 -5.03
CA LYS A 83 -7.82 -4.09 -6.12
C LYS A 83 -7.06 -4.06 -7.44
N ASN A 84 -6.38 -2.96 -7.74
CA ASN A 84 -5.68 -2.81 -9.01
C ASN A 84 -4.54 -3.82 -9.15
N PHE A 85 -3.78 -4.10 -8.08
CA PHE A 85 -2.79 -5.19 -8.09
C PHE A 85 -3.43 -6.57 -8.21
N TYR A 86 -4.52 -6.82 -7.48
CA TYR A 86 -5.22 -8.11 -7.56
C TYR A 86 -5.79 -8.37 -8.96
N ASP A 87 -6.40 -7.36 -9.58
CA ASP A 87 -7.04 -7.47 -10.90
C ASP A 87 -6.06 -7.95 -11.98
N VAL A 88 -4.80 -7.54 -11.92
CA VAL A 88 -3.75 -7.93 -12.88
C VAL A 88 -2.91 -9.13 -12.43
N SER A 89 -3.19 -9.69 -11.24
CA SER A 89 -2.55 -10.91 -10.75
C SER A 89 -3.08 -12.18 -11.44
N ILE A 90 -2.42 -13.32 -11.22
CA ILE A 90 -2.81 -14.61 -11.81
C ILE A 90 -4.24 -15.03 -11.44
N ASP A 91 -4.72 -14.61 -10.27
CA ASP A 91 -6.07 -14.87 -9.78
C ASP A 91 -7.06 -13.74 -10.12
N GLY A 92 -6.60 -12.73 -10.84
CA GLY A 92 -7.32 -11.52 -11.18
C GLY A 92 -8.17 -11.63 -12.44
N SER A 93 -9.10 -10.68 -12.63
CA SER A 93 -9.98 -10.63 -13.80
C SER A 93 -9.28 -10.16 -15.09
N PHE A 94 -8.12 -9.53 -14.97
CA PHE A 94 -7.36 -8.88 -16.04
C PHE A 94 -5.88 -9.21 -15.96
N TYR A 95 -5.55 -10.47 -15.65
CA TYR A 95 -4.18 -10.96 -15.56
C TYR A 95 -3.30 -10.42 -16.72
N ASP A 96 -2.19 -9.78 -16.35
CA ASP A 96 -1.19 -9.29 -17.29
C ASP A 96 0.20 -9.68 -16.79
N GLU A 97 0.82 -10.67 -17.45
CA GLU A 97 2.17 -11.12 -17.10
C GLU A 97 3.24 -10.02 -17.27
N ASN A 98 3.04 -9.08 -18.20
CA ASN A 98 4.02 -8.03 -18.47
C ASN A 98 4.06 -7.00 -17.34
N PHE A 99 2.94 -6.81 -16.63
CA PHE A 99 2.84 -5.94 -15.46
C PHE A 99 3.84 -6.32 -14.37
N TRP A 100 4.05 -7.63 -14.17
CA TRP A 100 4.87 -8.19 -13.10
C TRP A 100 6.37 -8.23 -13.41
N THR A 101 6.81 -7.68 -14.54
CA THR A 101 8.24 -7.62 -14.91
C THR A 101 8.87 -6.28 -14.52
N LEU A 102 10.21 -6.19 -14.47
CA LEU A 102 10.91 -4.91 -14.32
C LEU A 102 10.59 -3.92 -15.45
N ASN A 103 10.36 -4.43 -16.66
CA ASN A 103 9.91 -3.61 -17.78
C ASN A 103 8.49 -3.07 -17.55
N GLY A 104 7.62 -3.89 -16.96
CA GLY A 104 6.29 -3.50 -16.49
C GLY A 104 6.35 -2.42 -15.43
N LEU A 105 7.15 -2.62 -14.37
CA LEU A 105 7.37 -1.63 -13.31
C LEU A 105 7.76 -0.25 -13.84
N LYS A 106 8.57 -0.23 -14.92
CA LYS A 106 9.04 0.98 -15.57
C LYS A 106 7.99 1.63 -16.48
N ASN A 107 7.31 0.83 -17.31
CA ASN A 107 6.59 1.35 -18.47
C ASN A 107 5.07 1.14 -18.42
N HIS A 108 4.57 0.22 -17.60
CA HIS A 108 3.15 -0.09 -17.56
C HIS A 108 2.37 1.04 -16.84
N PRO A 109 1.33 1.62 -17.47
CA PRO A 109 0.65 2.82 -16.95
C PRO A 109 0.03 2.63 -15.56
N LEU A 110 -0.47 1.42 -15.28
CA LEU A 110 -1.05 1.10 -13.98
C LEU A 110 -0.05 1.28 -12.83
N TRP A 111 1.26 1.08 -13.04
CA TRP A 111 2.27 1.35 -12.01
C TRP A 111 2.36 2.84 -11.67
N GLU A 112 2.27 3.74 -12.65
CA GLU A 112 2.23 5.19 -12.36
C GLU A 112 0.92 5.58 -11.66
N GLU A 113 -0.20 4.97 -12.03
CA GLU A 113 -1.45 5.14 -11.29
C GLU A 113 -1.29 4.73 -9.81
N GLN A 114 -0.69 3.57 -9.54
CA GLN A 114 -0.40 3.11 -8.18
C GLN A 114 0.49 4.11 -7.42
N ARG A 115 1.56 4.61 -8.05
CA ARG A 115 2.44 5.65 -7.46
C ARG A 115 1.65 6.90 -7.10
N GLN A 116 0.73 7.34 -7.94
CA GLN A 116 -0.10 8.53 -7.69
C GLN A 116 -1.08 8.33 -6.54
N LEU A 117 -1.72 7.17 -6.45
CA LEU A 117 -2.58 6.80 -5.31
C LEU A 117 -1.78 6.79 -4.00
N ALA A 118 -0.59 6.18 -4.00
CA ALA A 118 0.31 6.16 -2.85
C ALA A 118 0.75 7.57 -2.43
N ARG A 119 1.08 8.46 -3.37
CA ARG A 119 1.40 9.88 -3.07
C ARG A 119 0.24 10.61 -2.40
N ARG A 120 -1.02 10.30 -2.74
CA ARG A 120 -2.20 10.87 -2.10
C ARG A 120 -2.33 10.39 -0.66
N ILE A 121 -2.16 9.09 -0.41
CA ILE A 121 -2.14 8.51 0.93
C ILE A 121 -1.03 9.15 1.77
N LEU A 122 0.19 9.19 1.24
CA LEU A 122 1.37 9.71 1.93
C LEU A 122 1.21 11.17 2.39
N LYS A 123 0.58 12.01 1.57
CA LYS A 123 0.28 13.41 1.91
C LYS A 123 -0.66 13.54 3.11
N ILE A 124 -1.53 12.56 3.34
CA ILE A 124 -2.47 12.54 4.47
C ILE A 124 -1.76 11.98 5.70
N LEU A 125 -1.10 10.83 5.58
CA LEU A 125 -0.43 10.17 6.70
C LEU A 125 0.67 11.04 7.33
N LYS A 126 1.44 11.80 6.53
CA LYS A 126 2.46 12.71 7.04
C LYS A 126 1.93 13.88 7.89
N LYS A 127 0.61 14.12 7.89
CA LYS A 127 -0.04 15.17 8.69
C LYS A 127 -0.60 14.65 10.00
N ILE A 128 -0.57 13.34 10.22
CA ILE A 128 -1.01 12.74 11.47
C ILE A 128 -0.01 13.10 12.56
N ASP A 129 -0.51 13.67 13.65
CA ASP A 129 0.23 14.04 14.85
C ASP A 129 -0.36 13.25 16.04
N LEU A 130 0.46 12.52 16.79
CA LEU A 130 0.05 11.48 17.76
C LEU A 130 0.54 11.68 19.19
#